data_AF-A0A8T6CJY4-F1
#
_entry.id   AF-A0A8T6CJY4-F1
#
_cell.length_a   1.000
_cell.length_b   1.000
_cell.length_c   1.000
_cell.angle_alpha   90.00
_cell.angle_beta   90.00
_cell.angle_gamma   90.00
#
_symmetry.space_group_name_H-M   'P 1'
#
loop_
_entity.id
_entity.type
_entity.pdbx_description
1 polymer ?
#
loop_
_entity_poly.entity_id
_entity_poly.type
_entity_poly.pdbx_seq_one_letter_code
_entity_poly.pdbx_strand_id
1 'polypeptide(L)'
;MLLAGITGLFDDPFRAVVWFVAIAVSLLIAITFHEASHAVTALRLGDDTASRLGRVTLNPKRHLDPAGTVMLLIVGFGWGKPV
;
A
#
# COMPACT_ATOMS: atom_id res chain seq x y z
N MET A 1 4.46 1.67 -12.86
CA MET A 1 4.63 2.90 -12.05
C MET A 1 6.12 3.18 -11.86
N LEU A 2 6.88 2.41 -11.07
CA LEU A 2 8.33 2.65 -10.94
C LEU A 2 9.11 2.39 -12.24
N LEU A 3 8.68 1.41 -13.06
CA LEU A 3 9.27 1.15 -14.39
C LEU A 3 9.24 2.39 -15.30
N ALA A 4 8.22 3.25 -15.18
CA ALA A 4 8.12 4.46 -15.98
C ALA A 4 9.15 5.52 -15.59
N GLY A 5 9.68 5.47 -14.36
CA GLY A 5 10.68 6.41 -13.85
C GLY A 5 12.12 5.91 -14.00
N ILE A 6 12.37 4.76 -14.63
CA ILE A 6 13.68 4.11 -14.60
C ILE A 6 14.76 4.89 -15.36
N THR A 7 14.40 5.61 -16.42
CA THR A 7 15.35 6.47 -17.15
C THR A 7 15.87 7.60 -16.28
N GLY A 8 15.05 8.08 -15.33
CA GLY A 8 15.42 9.12 -14.39
C GLY A 8 16.61 8.76 -13.50
N LEU A 9 16.89 7.47 -13.26
CA LEU A 9 18.10 7.03 -12.54
C LEU A 9 19.40 7.41 -13.26
N PHE A 10 19.36 7.48 -14.59
CA PHE A 10 20.53 7.80 -15.40
C PHE A 10 20.67 9.31 -15.66
N ASP A 11 19.54 10.03 -15.71
CA ASP A 11 19.51 11.47 -15.95
C ASP A 11 19.76 12.30 -14.68
N ASP A 12 19.03 11.98 -13.59
CA ASP A 12 19.11 12.67 -12.31
C ASP A 12 18.80 11.66 -11.18
N PRO A 13 19.83 10.94 -10.70
CA PRO A 13 19.64 9.86 -9.73
C PRO A 13 19.06 10.36 -8.40
N PHE A 14 19.37 11.59 -8.00
CA PHE A 14 18.85 12.15 -6.75
C PHE A 14 17.35 12.37 -6.84
N ARG A 15 16.89 13.04 -7.90
CA ARG A 15 15.45 13.26 -8.13
C ARG A 15 14.70 11.95 -8.31
N ALA A 16 15.30 10.97 -8.99
CA ALA A 16 14.70 9.65 -9.16
C ALA A 16 14.48 8.94 -7.82
N VAL A 17 15.48 8.95 -6.92
CA VAL A 17 15.35 8.38 -5.58
C VAL A 17 14.25 9.08 -4.78
N VAL A 18 14.21 10.41 -4.79
CA VAL A 18 13.16 11.18 -4.11
C VAL A 18 11.77 10.80 -4.63
N TRP A 19 11.62 10.69 -5.95
CA TRP A 19 10.37 10.31 -6.58
C TRP A 19 9.94 8.88 -6.21
N PHE A 20 10.86 7.90 -6.23
CA PHE A 20 10.56 6.53 -5.82
C PHE A 20 10.13 6.42 -4.36
N VAL A 21 10.83 7.11 -3.45
CA VAL A 21 10.51 7.14 -2.03
C VAL A 21 9.16 7.80 -1.78
N ALA A 22 8.91 8.94 -2.43
CA ALA A 22 7.62 9.64 -2.30
C ALA A 22 6.45 8.73 -2.68
N ILE A 23 6.55 8.04 -3.81
CA ILE A 23 5.53 7.10 -4.27
C ILE A 23 5.35 5.94 -3.29
N ALA A 24 6.44 5.31 -2.84
CA ALA A 24 6.37 4.17 -1.93
C ALA A 24 5.69 4.56 -0.61
N VAL A 25 6.03 5.73 -0.04
CA VAL A 25 5.41 6.24 1.18
C VAL A 25 3.95 6.61 0.96
N SER A 26 3.61 7.29 -0.14
CA SER A 26 2.22 7.64 -0.45
C SER A 26 1.33 6.41 -0.58
N LEU A 27 1.79 5.37 -1.29
CA LEU A 27 1.03 4.12 -1.43
C LEU A 27 0.91 3.37 -0.12
N LEU A 28 1.97 3.31 0.67
CA LEU A 28 1.96 2.67 1.99
C LEU A 28 0.86 3.27 2.87
N ILE A 29 0.80 4.60 2.91
CA ILE A 29 -0.21 5.35 3.67
C ILE A 29 -1.60 5.09 3.07
N ALA A 30 -1.77 5.29 1.76
CA ALA A 30 -3.05 5.17 1.10
C ALA A 30 -3.71 3.79 1.30
N ILE A 31 -2.98 2.70 1.08
CA ILE A 31 -3.50 1.33 1.24
C ILE A 31 -3.81 1.03 2.70
N THR A 32 -2.92 1.43 3.63
CA THR A 32 -3.14 1.21 5.07
C THR A 32 -4.43 1.85 5.54
N PHE A 33 -4.68 3.10 5.15
CA PHE A 33 -5.90 3.80 5.51
C PHE A 33 -7.13 3.24 4.78
N HIS A 34 -7.00 2.85 3.51
CA HIS A 34 -8.08 2.25 2.74
C HIS A 34 -8.58 0.95 3.40
N GLU A 35 -7.68 -0.01 3.64
CA GLU A 35 -8.04 -1.30 4.22
C GLU A 35 -8.45 -1.20 5.70
N ALA A 36 -7.80 -0.32 6.48
CA ALA A 36 -8.23 -0.06 7.84
C ALA A 36 -9.65 0.54 7.89
N SER A 37 -10.01 1.38 6.92
CA SER A 37 -11.35 1.97 6.84
C SER A 37 -12.42 0.93 6.52
N HIS A 38 -12.12 -0.02 5.62
CA HIS A 38 -12.98 -1.18 5.40
C HIS A 38 -13.16 -2.00 6.67
N ALA A 39 -12.06 -2.34 7.36
CA ALA A 39 -12.11 -3.12 8.61
C ALA A 39 -12.92 -2.41 9.72
N VAL A 40 -12.74 -1.09 9.89
CA VAL A 40 -13.51 -0.29 10.85
C VAL A 40 -14.98 -0.24 10.47
N THR A 41 -15.30 -0.08 9.19
CA THR A 41 -16.68 -0.01 8.70
C THR A 41 -17.40 -1.35 8.88
N ALA A 42 -16.74 -2.45 8.51
CA ALA A 42 -17.25 -3.81 8.73
C ALA A 42 -17.58 -4.07 10.21
N LEU A 43 -16.64 -3.71 11.10
CA LEU A 43 -16.86 -3.85 12.55
C LEU A 43 -18.05 -3.03 13.05
N ARG A 44 -18.22 -1.79 12.55
CA ARG A 44 -19.37 -0.93 12.92
C ARG A 44 -20.70 -1.45 12.39
N LEU A 45 -20.68 -2.23 11.29
CA LEU A 45 -21.85 -2.87 10.71
C LEU A 45 -22.08 -4.29 11.27
N GLY A 46 -21.26 -4.75 12.22
CA GLY A 46 -21.44 -6.01 12.93
C GLY A 46 -20.63 -7.20 12.40
N ASP A 47 -19.81 -7.02 11.37
CA ASP A 47 -18.85 -8.05 10.93
C ASP A 47 -17.53 -7.90 11.70
N ASP A 48 -17.29 -8.81 12.65
CA ASP A 48 -16.11 -8.79 13.51
C ASP A 48 -14.90 -9.56 12.93
N THR A 49 -14.98 -10.07 11.70
CA THR A 49 -13.94 -10.92 11.08
C THR A 49 -12.57 -10.23 11.08
N ALA A 50 -12.49 -9.00 10.55
CA ALA A 50 -11.25 -8.23 10.51
C ALA A 50 -10.73 -7.88 11.93
N SER A 51 -11.63 -7.68 12.89
CA SER A 51 -11.29 -7.41 14.30
C SER A 51 -10.64 -8.63 14.96
N ARG A 52 -11.26 -9.81 14.79
CA ARG A 52 -10.73 -11.09 15.30
C ARG A 52 -9.38 -11.47 14.69
N LEU A 53 -9.14 -11.06 13.44
CA LEU A 53 -7.86 -11.23 12.75
C LEU A 53 -6.82 -10.15 13.15
N GLY A 54 -7.19 -9.20 14.01
CA GLY A 54 -6.33 -8.10 14.45
C GLY A 54 -5.91 -7.17 13.30
N ARG A 55 -6.86 -6.87 12.41
CA ARG A 55 -6.70 -6.02 11.21
C ARG A 55 -7.38 -4.66 11.34
N VAL A 56 -8.13 -4.40 12.40
CA VAL A 56 -8.59 -3.05 12.75
C VAL A 56 -7.42 -2.27 13.36
N THR A 57 -6.50 -1.81 12.51
CA THR A 57 -5.23 -1.19 12.91
C THR A 57 -4.68 -0.32 11.78
N LEU A 58 -3.85 0.68 12.10
CA LEU A 58 -3.09 1.46 11.11
C LEU A 58 -1.67 0.90 10.89
N ASN A 59 -1.41 -0.35 11.29
CA ASN A 59 -0.15 -1.01 11.01
C ASN A 59 -0.12 -1.50 9.55
N PRO A 60 0.71 -0.91 8.66
CA PRO A 60 0.75 -1.28 7.24
C PRO A 60 1.04 -2.77 7.02
N LYS A 61 1.87 -3.39 7.88
CA LYS A 61 2.24 -4.80 7.75
C LYS A 61 1.04 -5.75 7.81
N ARG A 62 -0.10 -5.30 8.34
CA ARG A 62 -1.33 -6.10 8.45
C ARG A 62 -2.20 -6.03 7.20
N HIS A 63 -1.94 -5.04 6.33
CA HIS A 63 -2.74 -4.69 5.14
C HIS A 63 -2.01 -4.91 3.84
N LEU A 64 -0.69 -5.08 3.86
CA LEU A 64 0.08 -5.33 2.65
C LEU A 64 0.16 -6.82 2.33
N ASP A 65 -0.19 -7.17 1.09
CA ASP A 65 0.20 -8.44 0.48
C ASP A 65 1.55 -8.27 -0.24
N PRO A 66 2.59 -9.08 0.04
CA PRO A 66 3.91 -8.89 -0.58
C PRO A 66 3.88 -8.92 -2.11
N ALA A 67 3.12 -9.83 -2.72
CA ALA A 67 3.05 -9.95 -4.18
C ALA A 67 2.26 -8.78 -4.79
N GLY A 68 1.10 -8.45 -4.22
CA GLY A 68 0.28 -7.31 -4.63
C GLY A 68 1.01 -5.97 -4.46
N THR A 69 1.79 -5.81 -3.38
CA THR A 69 2.59 -4.60 -3.13
C THR A 69 3.71 -4.44 -4.15
N VAL A 70 4.43 -5.53 -4.48
CA VAL A 70 5.48 -5.51 -5.52
C VAL A 70 4.88 -5.19 -6.89
N MET A 71 3.76 -5.81 -7.24
CA MET A 71 3.01 -5.52 -8.48
C MET A 71 2.60 -4.05 -8.55
N LEU A 72 2.06 -3.51 -7.46
CA LEU A 72 1.64 -2.12 -7.39
C LEU A 72 2.80 -1.16 -7.59
N LEU A 73 3.94 -1.43 -6.95
CA LEU A 73 5.15 -0.62 -7.09
C LEU A 73 5.69 -0.67 -8.53
N ILE A 74 5.91 -1.85 -9.08
CA ILE A 74 6.58 -2.02 -10.38
C ILE A 74 5.64 -1.61 -11.52
N VAL A 75 4.47 -2.24 -11.58
CA VAL A 75 3.53 -2.14 -12.70
C VAL A 75 2.60 -0.93 -12.53
N GLY A 76 2.24 -0.57 -11.29
CA GLY A 76 1.22 0.45 -11.00
C GLY A 76 -0.17 -0.11 -10.77
N PHE A 77 -0.30 -1.44 -10.73
CA PHE A 77 -1.52 -2.16 -10.42
C PHE A 77 -1.21 -3.29 -9.44
N GLY A 78 -2.06 -3.51 -8.45
CA GLY A 78 -1.87 -4.51 -7.39
C GLY A 78 -3.01 -4.49 -6.38
N TRP A 79 -2.86 -5.25 -5.30
CA TRP A 79 -3.89 -5.41 -4.27
C TRP A 79 -3.28 -5.40 -2.86
N GLY A 80 -4.10 -5.00 -1.88
CA GLY A 80 -3.81 -5.18 -0.46
C GLY A 80 -4.17 -6.59 0.01
N LYS A 81 -3.82 -6.89 1.26
CA LYS A 81 -4.30 -8.10 1.94
C LYS A 81 -5.80 -7.91 2.25
N PRO A 82 -6.69 -8.79 1.78
CA PRO A 82 -8.13 -8.64 1.97
C PRO A 82 -8.48 -8.56 3.45
N VAL A 83 -9.35 -7.62 3.83
CA VAL A 83 -9.91 -7.45 5.18
C VAL A 83 -11.20 -8.19 5.36
#